data_AF-A0A645IGH8-F1
#
_entry.id   AF-A0A645IGH8-F1
#
_cell.length_a   1.000
_cell.length_b   1.000
_cell.length_c   1.000
_cell.angle_alpha   90.00
_cell.angle_beta   90.00
_cell.angle_gamma   90.00
#
_symmetry.space_group_name_H-M   'P 1'
#
loop_
_entity.id
_entity.type
_entity.pdbx_description
1 polymer ?
#
loop_
_entity_poly.entity_id
_entity_poly.type
_entity_poly.pdbx_seq_one_letter_code
_entity_poly.pdbx_strand_id
1 'polypeptide(L)'
;MAFALFFLGEYGNMILMSILNTIFFLGGWFPIFGITLFNEVVDPFFWIAIKTSFNVFVFVWVRASLPRYRYDQLMKFCWKVLLPVTLFLVFSFQFILVYFEMFI
;
A
#
# COMPACT_ATOMS: atom_id res chain seq x y z
N MET A 1 27.07 9.27 -14.39
CA MET A 1 25.79 8.63 -14.77
C MET A 1 25.18 7.79 -13.65
N ALA A 2 25.95 6.99 -12.89
CA ALA A 2 25.42 6.07 -11.86
C ALA A 2 24.56 6.76 -10.77
N PHE A 3 24.92 7.98 -10.35
CA PHE A 3 24.14 8.76 -9.38
C PHE A 3 22.71 9.02 -9.87
N ALA A 4 22.54 9.53 -11.10
CA ALA A 4 21.23 9.81 -11.67
C ALA A 4 20.36 8.54 -11.80
N LEU A 5 20.97 7.43 -12.22
CA LEU A 5 20.31 6.13 -12.32
C LEU A 5 19.89 5.59 -10.95
N PHE A 6 20.70 5.80 -9.91
CA PHE A 6 20.37 5.41 -8.53
C PHE A 6 19.13 6.15 -8.00
N PHE A 7 19.08 7.48 -8.13
CA PHE A 7 17.89 8.25 -7.70
C PHE A 7 16.66 7.92 -8.54
N LEU A 8 16.82 7.77 -9.85
CA LEU A 8 15.73 7.36 -10.73
C LEU A 8 15.17 5.99 -10.28
N GLY A 9 16.03 5.04 -9.91
CA GLY A 9 15.64 3.74 -9.38
C GLY A 9 14.94 3.83 -8.02
N GLU A 10 15.44 4.65 -7.09
CA GLU A 10 14.84 4.83 -5.76
C GLU A 10 13.42 5.43 -5.87
N TYR A 11 13.26 6.52 -6.62
CA TYR A 11 11.96 7.14 -6.84
C TYR A 11 11.03 6.28 -7.72
N GLY A 12 11.58 5.56 -8.70
CA GLY A 12 10.81 4.60 -9.50
C GLY A 12 10.22 3.48 -8.64
N ASN A 13 11.02 2.91 -7.73
CA ASN A 13 10.55 1.90 -6.79
C ASN A 13 9.52 2.45 -5.80
N MET A 14 9.66 3.71 -5.36
CA MET A 14 8.66 4.36 -4.50
C MET A 14 7.29 4.45 -5.18
N ILE A 15 7.26 4.84 -6.46
CA ILE A 15 6.02 4.91 -7.25
C ILE A 15 5.46 3.51 -7.47
N LEU A 16 6.29 2.54 -7.85
CA LEU A 16 5.86 1.16 -8.08
C LEU A 16 5.21 0.55 -6.83
N MET A 17 5.84 0.69 -5.67
CA MET A 17 5.27 0.19 -4.39
C MET A 17 3.98 0.91 -4.02
N SER A 18 3.85 2.20 -4.33
CA SER A 18 2.62 2.97 -4.13
C SER A 18 1.47 2.49 -5.03
N ILE A 19 1.78 2.11 -6.28
CA ILE A 19 0.80 1.51 -7.20
C ILE A 19 0.35 0.13 -6.69
N LEU A 20 1.29 -0.72 -6.26
CA LEU A 20 0.95 -2.04 -5.70
C LEU A 20 0.05 -1.92 -4.47
N ASN A 21 0.34 -0.99 -3.55
CA ASN A 21 -0.51 -0.73 -2.39
C ASN A 21 -1.93 -0.31 -2.80
N THR A 22 -2.04 0.55 -3.81
CA THR A 22 -3.33 1.00 -4.35
C THR A 22 -4.15 -0.15 -4.92
N ILE A 23 -3.51 -1.08 -5.63
CA ILE A 23 -4.18 -2.23 -6.25
C ILE A 23 -4.66 -3.22 -5.18
N PHE A 24 -3.79 -3.59 -4.23
CA PHE A 24 -4.13 -4.62 -3.24
C PHE A 24 -5.11 -4.17 -2.17
N PHE A 25 -4.98 -2.93 -1.68
CA PHE A 25 -5.75 -2.47 -0.52
C PHE A 25 -6.79 -1.39 -0.83
N LEU A 26 -6.53 -0.51 -1.80
CA LEU A 26 -7.39 0.66 -2.08
C LEU A 26 -8.36 0.42 -3.26
N GLY A 27 -8.57 -0.84 -3.65
CA GLY A 27 -9.53 -1.21 -4.69
C GLY A 27 -9.12 -0.81 -6.12
N GLY A 28 -7.84 -0.48 -6.36
CA GLY A 28 -7.28 -0.23 -7.69
C GLY A 28 -8.11 0.74 -8.54
N TRP A 29 -8.70 0.17 -9.60
CA TRP A 29 -9.48 0.86 -10.64
C TRP A 29 -10.89 1.28 -10.20
N PHE A 30 -11.39 0.76 -9.08
CA PHE A 30 -12.76 1.03 -8.65
C PHE A 30 -12.90 2.42 -8.02
N PRO A 31 -14.00 3.15 -8.30
CA PRO A 31 -14.27 4.43 -7.65
C PRO A 31 -14.54 4.24 -6.15
N ILE A 32 -14.15 5.24 -5.38
CA ILE A 32 -14.45 5.34 -3.96
C ILE A 32 -15.96 5.64 -3.82
N PHE A 33 -16.71 4.66 -3.31
CA PHE A 33 -18.15 4.74 -2.98
C PHE A 33 -19.19 4.72 -4.11
N GLY A 34 -18.99 3.97 -5.20
CA GLY A 34 -20.10 3.66 -6.11
C GLY A 34 -20.81 4.89 -6.69
N ILE A 35 -20.12 6.03 -6.77
CA ILE A 35 -20.62 7.25 -7.39
C ILE A 35 -20.64 6.98 -8.91
N THR A 36 -21.72 6.35 -9.36
CA THR A 36 -21.97 5.96 -10.75
C THR A 36 -22.04 7.17 -11.68
N LEU A 37 -22.29 8.36 -11.14
CA LEU A 37 -22.46 9.61 -11.88
C LEU A 37 -21.20 10.09 -12.63
N PHE A 38 -20.00 9.71 -12.20
CA PHE A 38 -18.73 10.10 -12.84
C PHE A 38 -18.03 8.95 -13.58
N ASN A 39 -18.63 7.75 -13.61
CA ASN A 39 -17.98 6.55 -14.13
C ASN A 39 -17.88 6.53 -15.66
N GLU A 40 -18.75 7.27 -16.36
CA GLU A 40 -18.71 7.38 -17.82
C GLU A 40 -17.77 8.47 -18.33
N VAL A 41 -17.38 9.43 -17.49
CA VAL A 41 -16.61 10.62 -17.89
C VAL A 41 -15.14 10.52 -17.50
N VAL A 42 -14.81 9.73 -16.48
CA VAL A 42 -13.47 9.69 -15.91
C VAL A 42 -12.82 8.35 -16.22
N ASP A 43 -11.73 8.40 -16.99
CA ASP A 43 -10.94 7.21 -17.31
C ASP A 43 -10.58 6.47 -16.02
N PRO A 44 -10.80 5.15 -15.94
CA PRO A 44 -10.44 4.32 -14.79
C PRO A 44 -8.96 4.48 -14.34
N PHE A 45 -8.08 4.92 -15.23
CA PHE A 45 -6.69 5.26 -14.93
C PHE A 45 -6.54 6.47 -14.01
N PHE A 46 -7.44 7.46 -14.11
CA PHE A 46 -7.41 8.66 -13.26
C PHE A 46 -7.62 8.31 -11.79
N TRP A 47 -8.46 7.32 -11.49
CA TRP A 47 -8.70 6.84 -10.12
C TRP A 47 -7.48 6.16 -9.52
N ILE A 48 -6.70 5.44 -10.32
CA ILE A 48 -5.43 4.89 -9.86
C ILE A 48 -4.40 5.99 -9.64
N ALA A 49 -4.32 6.96 -10.56
CA ALA A 49 -3.38 8.06 -10.47
C ALA A 49 -3.59 8.89 -9.20
N ILE A 50 -4.85 9.18 -8.83
CA ILE A 50 -5.17 9.98 -7.64
C ILE A 50 -4.91 9.22 -6.33
N LYS A 51 -5.21 7.92 -6.27
CA LYS A 51 -4.91 7.10 -5.09
C LYS A 51 -3.40 6.88 -4.94
N THR A 52 -2.70 6.72 -6.06
CA THR A 52 -1.24 6.58 -6.08
C THR A 52 -0.56 7.88 -5.66
N SER A 53 -1.03 9.05 -6.14
CA SER A 53 -0.48 10.35 -5.73
C SER A 53 -0.70 10.61 -4.24
N PHE A 54 -1.84 10.19 -3.69
CA PHE A 54 -2.06 10.21 -2.24
C PHE A 54 -1.06 9.33 -1.48
N ASN A 55 -0.81 8.09 -1.92
CA ASN A 55 0.20 7.22 -1.31
C ASN A 55 1.61 7.82 -1.37
N VAL A 56 2.00 8.38 -2.52
CA VAL A 56 3.30 9.07 -2.67
C VAL A 56 3.37 10.30 -1.75
N PHE A 57 2.28 11.05 -1.60
CA PHE A 57 2.21 12.16 -0.66
C PHE A 57 2.43 11.69 0.79
N VAL A 58 1.85 10.55 1.19
CA VAL A 58 2.10 9.95 2.51
C VAL A 58 3.58 9.58 2.68
N PHE A 59 4.24 9.01 1.66
CA PHE A 59 5.68 8.73 1.72
C PHE A 59 6.52 10.00 1.96
N VAL A 60 6.19 11.09 1.28
CA VAL A 60 6.88 12.38 1.46
C VAL A 60 6.59 12.95 2.86
N TRP A 61 5.34 12.86 3.33
CA TRP A 61 4.95 13.34 4.65
C TRP A 61 5.67 12.56 5.77
N VAL A 62 5.69 11.22 5.69
CA VAL A 62 6.39 10.36 6.64
C VAL A 62 7.88 10.71 6.72
N ARG A 63 8.51 10.98 5.56
CA ARG A 63 9.91 11.44 5.51
C ARG A 63 10.12 12.79 6.19
N ALA A 64 9.14 13.68 6.17
CA ALA A 64 9.22 14.99 6.80
C ALA A 64 8.98 14.93 8.32
N SER A 65 8.10 14.04 8.78
CA SER A 65 7.67 14.00 10.19
C SER A 65 8.47 13.06 11.09
N LEU A 66 9.06 11.98 10.57
CA LEU A 66 9.72 10.98 11.41
C LEU A 66 11.22 11.22 11.58
N PRO A 67 11.75 11.12 12.82
CA PRO A 67 13.19 11.02 13.06
C PRO A 67 13.78 9.76 12.41
N ARG A 68 15.07 9.81 12.05
CA ARG A 68 15.76 8.69 11.42
C ARG A 68 15.85 7.50 12.37
N TYR A 69 15.27 6.36 11.98
CA TYR A 69 15.40 5.10 12.73
C TYR A 69 16.74 4.42 12.46
N ARG A 70 17.33 3.81 13.49
CA ARG A 70 18.55 3.01 13.36
C ARG A 70 18.23 1.62 12.80
N TYR A 71 19.16 1.04 12.05
CA TYR A 71 19.02 -0.28 11.42
C TYR A 71 18.57 -1.36 12.43
N ASP A 72 19.18 -1.41 13.62
CA ASP A 72 18.83 -2.41 14.64
C ASP A 72 17.39 -2.28 15.16
N GLN A 73 16.85 -1.05 15.19
CA GLN A 73 15.48 -0.80 15.62
C GLN A 73 14.50 -1.25 14.53
N LEU A 74 14.82 -0.97 13.26
CA LEU A 74 14.04 -1.43 12.12
C LEU A 74 13.98 -2.95 12.04
N MET A 75 15.12 -3.63 12.22
CA MET A 75 15.17 -5.09 12.22
C MET A 75 14.38 -5.68 13.39
N LYS A 76 14.49 -5.11 14.59
CA LYS A 76 13.68 -5.56 15.73
C LYS A 76 12.18 -5.36 15.47
N PHE A 77 11.77 -4.24 14.87
CA PHE A 77 10.37 -3.98 14.54
C PHE A 77 9.83 -4.97 13.50
N CYS A 78 10.60 -5.21 12.43
CA CYS A 78 10.24 -6.17 11.38
C CYS A 78 10.06 -7.59 11.93
N TRP A 79 11.04 -8.06 12.71
CA TRP A 79 11.05 -9.45 13.17
C TRP A 79 10.17 -9.70 14.39
N LYS A 80 10.11 -8.77 15.35
CA LYS A 80 9.36 -8.99 16.59
C LYS A 80 7.90 -8.54 16.52
N VAL A 81 7.57 -7.62 15.62
CA VAL A 81 6.22 -7.03 15.57
C VAL A 81 5.55 -7.37 14.24
N LEU A 82 6.12 -6.98 13.11
CA LEU A 82 5.46 -7.15 11.81
C LEU A 82 5.24 -8.62 11.45
N LEU A 83 6.25 -9.48 11.60
CA LEU A 83 6.14 -10.89 11.21
C LEU A 83 5.09 -11.67 12.04
N PRO A 84 5.05 -11.57 13.38
CA PRO A 84 3.98 -12.21 14.16
C PRO A 84 2.59 -11.68 13.84
N VAL A 85 2.46 -10.37 13.58
CA VAL A 85 1.17 -9.73 13.27
C VAL A 85 0.64 -10.20 11.91
N THR A 86 1.49 -10.26 10.88
CA THR A 86 1.04 -10.73 9.55
C THR A 86 0.63 -12.19 9.56
N LEU A 87 1.38 -13.06 10.27
CA LEU A 87 0.99 -14.46 10.45
C LEU A 87 -0.37 -14.58 11.16
N PHE A 88 -0.55 -13.83 12.26
CA PHE A 88 -1.82 -13.84 13.00
C PHE A 88 -3.00 -13.41 12.11
N LEU A 89 -2.84 -12.37 11.29
CA LEU A 89 -3.87 -11.92 10.36
C LEU A 89 -4.21 -13.00 9.33
N VAL A 90 -3.22 -13.63 8.70
CA VAL A 90 -3.45 -14.68 7.68
C VAL A 90 -4.23 -15.85 8.28
N PHE A 91 -3.82 -16.37 9.44
CA PHE A 91 -4.55 -17.45 10.10
C PHE A 91 -5.96 -17.03 10.53
N SER A 92 -6.11 -15.81 11.04
CA SER A 92 -7.43 -15.28 11.46
C SER A 92 -8.38 -15.12 10.28
N PHE A 93 -7.92 -14.55 9.17
CA PHE A 93 -8.72 -14.42 7.95
C PHE A 93 -9.15 -15.79 7.41
N GLN A 94 -8.22 -16.76 7.35
CA GLN A 94 -8.55 -18.11 6.91
C GLN A 94 -9.58 -18.77 7.82
N PHE A 95 -9.40 -18.67 9.14
CA PHE A 95 -10.35 -19.24 10.11
C PHE A 95 -11.75 -18.65 9.96
N ILE A 96 -11.85 -17.33 9.83
CA ILE A 96 -13.12 -16.63 9.66
C ILE A 96 -13.84 -17.10 8.40
N LEU A 97 -13.14 -17.17 7.27
CA LEU A 97 -13.74 -17.61 5.99
C LEU A 97 -14.29 -19.04 6.10
N VAL A 98 -13.53 -19.96 6.68
CA VAL A 98 -13.98 -21.36 6.87
C VAL A 98 -15.19 -21.45 7.81
N TYR A 99 -15.21 -20.65 8.89
CA TYR A 99 -16.34 -20.61 9.81
C TYR A 99 -17.63 -20.16 9.13
N PHE A 100 -17.57 -19.14 8.27
CA PHE A 100 -18.72 -18.67 7.50
C PHE A 100 -19.20 -19.70 6.47
N GLU A 101 -18.29 -20.40 5.78
CA GLU A 101 -18.68 -21.49 4.87
C GLU A 101 -19.30 -22.70 5.57
N MET A 102 -18.92 -23.00 6.82
CA MET A 102 -19.59 -24.04 7.60
C MET A 102 -21.00 -23.65 8.10
N PHE A 103 -21.33 -22.36 8.10
CA PHE A 103 -22.61 -21.85 8.61
C PHE A 103 -23.65 -21.61 7.50
N ILE A 104 -23.22 -21.45 6.25
CA ILE A 104 -24.07 -21.38 5.04
C ILE A 104 -24.44 -22.80 4.57
#